data_AF-A0A6P0DS32-F1
#
_entry.id   AF-A0A6P0DS32-F1
#
_cell.length_a   1.000
_cell.length_b   1.000
_cell.length_c   1.000
_cell.angle_alpha   90.00
_cell.angle_beta   90.00
_cell.angle_gamma   90.00
#
_symmetry.space_group_name_H-M   'P 1'
#
loop_
_entity.id
_entity.type
_entity.pdbx_description
1 polymer ?
#
loop_
_entity_poly.entity_id
_entity_poly.type
_entity_poly.pdbx_seq_one_letter_code
_entity_poly.pdbx_strand_id
1 'polypeptide(L)'
;GNTLATGAILVVLITILGPISGAHFNPVVSLVFALRRELPASSVPAYIAAQIVGGIAGTMLAHAMFALPVLQASETVRTGGAQWLSEVTATFGLVFVILAGVRFRADAVAWLVGLYITAAYWFTASTSFANPAVAIARSLTHTFSGIRPIDLPGFIAAEVLGALLALMLAGWLLREARDPETLTKTESAS
;
A
#
# COMPACT_ATOMS: atom_id res chain seq x y z
N GLY A 1 -6.86 2.27 -19.62
CA GLY A 1 -6.29 2.25 -18.26
C GLY A 1 -6.01 0.82 -17.85
N ASN A 2 -5.05 0.60 -16.95
CA ASN A 2 -4.64 -0.73 -16.46
C ASN A 2 -5.34 -1.16 -15.15
N THR A 3 -6.41 -0.46 -14.76
CA THR A 3 -7.10 -0.61 -13.47
C THR A 3 -7.47 -2.06 -13.12
N LEU A 4 -8.21 -2.75 -14.00
CA LEU A 4 -8.65 -4.13 -13.76
C LEU A 4 -7.47 -5.11 -13.71
N ALA A 5 -6.45 -4.90 -14.54
CA ALA A 5 -5.25 -5.72 -14.53
C ALA A 5 -4.48 -5.58 -13.21
N THR A 6 -4.32 -4.35 -12.70
CA THR A 6 -3.69 -4.07 -11.40
C THR A 6 -4.45 -4.75 -10.26
N GLY A 7 -5.77 -4.60 -10.21
CA GLY A 7 -6.58 -5.24 -9.18
C GLY A 7 -6.52 -6.77 -9.22
N ALA A 8 -6.71 -7.34 -10.41
CA ALA A 8 -6.71 -8.79 -10.60
C ALA A 8 -5.36 -9.43 -10.24
N ILE A 9 -4.24 -8.82 -10.66
CA ILE A 9 -2.92 -9.38 -10.35
C ILE A 9 -2.60 -9.27 -8.86
N LEU A 10 -3.07 -8.23 -8.16
CA LEU A 10 -2.91 -8.15 -6.71
C LEU A 10 -3.65 -9.28 -6.00
N VAL A 11 -4.88 -9.62 -6.41
CA VAL A 11 -5.59 -10.78 -5.84
C VAL A 11 -4.73 -12.04 -6.01
N VAL A 12 -4.25 -12.31 -7.23
CA VAL A 12 -3.42 -13.49 -7.53
C VAL A 12 -2.15 -13.51 -6.68
N LEU A 13 -1.37 -12.43 -6.68
CA LEU A 13 -0.09 -12.37 -5.98
C LEU A 13 -0.25 -12.47 -4.46
N ILE A 14 -1.26 -11.82 -3.89
CA ILE A 14 -1.51 -11.89 -2.45
C ILE A 14 -1.99 -13.28 -2.06
N THR A 15 -2.85 -13.91 -2.84
CA THR A 15 -3.30 -15.29 -2.57
C THR A 15 -2.14 -16.28 -2.54
N ILE A 16 -1.21 -16.20 -3.50
CA ILE A 16 -0.14 -17.22 -3.61
C ILE A 16 1.11 -16.90 -2.79
N LEU A 17 1.46 -15.63 -2.60
CA LEU A 17 2.66 -15.20 -1.86
C LEU A 17 2.37 -14.79 -0.42
N GLY A 18 1.09 -14.59 -0.06
CA GLY A 18 0.64 -14.25 1.29
C GLY A 18 1.15 -15.22 2.35
N PRO A 19 0.99 -16.55 2.18
CA PRO A 19 1.51 -17.53 3.13
C PRO A 19 3.04 -17.56 3.28
N ILE A 20 3.79 -16.99 2.33
CA ILE A 20 5.25 -17.02 2.32
C ILE A 20 5.85 -15.78 2.98
N SER A 21 5.36 -14.59 2.61
CA SER A 21 5.94 -13.30 3.02
C SER A 21 4.96 -12.33 3.67
N GLY A 22 3.68 -12.71 3.80
CA GLY A 22 2.60 -11.77 4.11
C GLY A 22 2.20 -10.88 2.92
N ALA A 23 2.86 -11.02 1.75
CA ALA A 23 2.50 -10.34 0.51
C ALA A 23 2.30 -8.81 0.65
N HIS A 24 3.17 -8.14 1.42
CA HIS A 24 3.02 -6.70 1.66
C HIS A 24 3.08 -5.88 0.36
N PHE A 25 4.00 -6.25 -0.56
CA PHE A 25 4.25 -5.59 -1.84
C PHE A 25 4.41 -4.06 -1.80
N ASN A 26 4.58 -3.49 -0.61
CA ASN A 26 4.46 -2.07 -0.36
C ASN A 26 5.29 -1.66 0.87
N PRO A 27 6.20 -0.68 0.74
CA PRO A 27 7.01 -0.18 1.85
C PRO A 27 6.19 0.31 3.04
N VAL A 28 5.11 1.06 2.80
CA VAL A 28 4.30 1.60 3.92
C VAL A 28 3.52 0.50 4.63
N VAL A 29 3.06 -0.53 3.92
CA VAL A 29 2.42 -1.70 4.55
C VAL A 29 3.43 -2.45 5.42
N SER A 30 4.65 -2.65 4.93
CA SER A 30 5.71 -3.31 5.70
C SER A 30 6.07 -2.53 6.96
N LEU A 31 6.14 -1.20 6.87
CA LEU A 31 6.35 -0.34 8.01
C LEU A 31 5.20 -0.40 9.02
N VAL A 32 3.94 -0.37 8.55
CA VAL A 32 2.76 -0.47 9.42
C VAL A 32 2.75 -1.78 10.21
N PHE A 33 3.06 -2.91 9.57
CA PHE A 33 3.16 -4.20 10.26
C PHE A 33 4.32 -4.24 11.26
N ALA A 34 5.44 -3.58 10.96
CA ALA A 34 6.55 -3.43 11.91
C ALA A 34 6.17 -2.55 13.12
N LEU A 35 5.43 -1.45 12.90
CA LEU A 35 4.90 -0.60 13.98
C LEU A 35 3.90 -1.35 14.87
N ARG A 36 3.14 -2.30 14.30
CA ARG A 36 2.26 -3.22 15.05
C ARG A 36 3.00 -4.39 15.71
N ARG A 37 4.32 -4.51 15.52
CA ARG A 37 5.16 -5.64 15.97
C ARG A 37 4.75 -7.00 15.37
N GLU A 38 4.09 -6.97 14.21
CA GLU A 38 3.69 -8.15 13.44
C GLU A 38 4.74 -8.51 12.35
N LEU A 39 5.69 -7.60 12.10
CA LEU A 39 6.89 -7.84 11.28
C LEU A 39 8.13 -7.42 12.10
N PRO A 40 9.19 -8.24 12.18
CA PRO A 40 10.44 -7.82 12.79
C PRO A 40 11.00 -6.57 12.09
N ALA A 41 11.34 -5.53 12.85
CA ALA A 41 11.84 -4.28 12.30
C ALA A 41 13.12 -4.47 11.47
N SER A 42 13.95 -5.46 11.82
CA SER A 42 15.15 -5.84 11.07
C SER A 42 14.87 -6.39 9.66
N SER A 43 13.67 -6.92 9.41
CA SER A 43 13.25 -7.43 8.10
C SER A 43 12.75 -6.33 7.16
N VAL A 44 12.36 -5.17 7.69
CA VAL A 44 11.77 -4.06 6.91
C VAL A 44 12.69 -3.61 5.76
N PRO A 45 14.01 -3.39 5.96
CA PRO A 45 14.89 -2.99 4.86
C PRO A 45 14.93 -4.01 3.72
N ALA A 46 14.92 -5.31 4.02
CA ALA A 46 14.91 -6.37 3.01
C ALA A 46 13.59 -6.39 2.23
N TYR A 47 12.46 -6.19 2.90
CA TYR A 47 11.15 -6.04 2.25
C TYR A 47 11.14 -4.86 1.28
N ILE A 48 11.57 -3.68 1.75
CA ILE A 48 11.59 -2.45 0.94
C ILE A 48 12.50 -2.63 -0.27
N ALA A 49 13.69 -3.19 -0.08
CA ALA A 49 14.62 -3.45 -1.18
C ALA A 49 14.02 -4.40 -2.23
N ALA A 50 13.43 -5.52 -1.80
CA ALA A 50 12.78 -6.47 -2.71
C ALA A 50 11.60 -5.85 -3.47
N GLN A 51 10.80 -5.02 -2.81
CA GLN A 51 9.65 -4.33 -3.41
C GLN A 51 10.09 -3.33 -4.48
N ILE A 52 11.12 -2.52 -4.19
CA ILE A 52 11.66 -1.53 -5.15
C ILE A 52 12.31 -2.25 -6.34
N VAL A 53 13.20 -3.22 -6.08
CA VAL A 53 13.88 -3.98 -7.14
C VAL A 53 12.87 -4.72 -8.01
N GLY A 54 11.88 -5.39 -7.40
CA GLY A 54 10.81 -6.06 -8.13
C GLY A 54 9.96 -5.12 -8.97
N GLY A 55 9.62 -3.94 -8.44
CA GLY A 55 8.89 -2.90 -9.17
C GLY A 55 9.67 -2.40 -10.39
N ILE A 56 10.96 -2.08 -10.22
CA ILE A 56 11.85 -1.63 -11.31
C ILE A 56 12.01 -2.72 -12.36
N ALA A 57 12.30 -3.96 -11.95
CA ALA A 57 12.43 -5.10 -12.86
C ALA A 57 11.13 -5.35 -13.64
N GLY A 58 9.98 -5.23 -12.97
CA GLY A 58 8.66 -5.33 -13.60
C GLY A 58 8.42 -4.24 -14.66
N THR A 59 8.80 -2.98 -14.38
CA THR A 59 8.73 -1.89 -15.36
C THR A 59 9.62 -2.18 -16.57
N MET A 60 10.88 -2.59 -16.36
CA MET A 60 11.82 -2.93 -17.44
C MET A 60 11.31 -4.09 -18.30
N LEU A 61 10.75 -5.13 -17.68
CA LEU A 61 10.17 -6.27 -18.37
C LEU A 61 8.95 -5.84 -19.20
N ALA A 62 8.06 -5.02 -18.64
CA ALA A 62 6.94 -4.48 -19.38
C ALA A 62 7.43 -3.65 -20.58
N HIS A 63 8.44 -2.79 -20.42
CA HIS A 63 9.00 -2.03 -21.53
C HIS A 63 9.52 -2.95 -22.64
N ALA A 64 10.24 -4.02 -22.31
CA ALA A 64 10.68 -5.01 -23.28
C ALA A 64 9.49 -5.70 -23.99
N MET A 65 8.45 -6.09 -23.26
CA MET A 65 7.23 -6.70 -23.82
C MET A 65 6.48 -5.77 -24.78
N PHE A 66 6.52 -4.46 -24.55
CA PHE A 66 5.84 -3.44 -25.35
C PHE A 66 6.76 -2.70 -26.33
N ALA A 67 7.99 -3.20 -26.55
CA ALA A 67 9.00 -2.60 -27.42
C ALA A 67 9.29 -1.11 -27.12
N LEU A 68 9.30 -0.74 -25.83
CA LEU A 68 9.70 0.58 -25.34
C LEU A 68 11.19 0.58 -24.90
N PRO A 69 11.84 1.76 -24.80
CA PRO A 69 13.15 1.86 -24.17
C PRO A 69 13.15 1.26 -22.76
N VAL A 70 14.02 0.28 -22.51
CA VAL A 70 14.04 -0.49 -21.25
C VAL A 70 14.21 0.42 -20.03
N LEU A 71 15.04 1.45 -20.16
CA LEU A 71 15.21 2.50 -19.15
C LEU A 71 14.75 3.83 -19.71
N GLN A 72 13.86 4.50 -18.98
CA GLN A 72 13.29 5.78 -19.38
C GLN A 72 12.84 6.54 -18.13
N ALA A 73 13.26 7.78 -17.95
CA ALA A 73 12.67 8.62 -16.90
C ALA A 73 11.31 9.17 -17.34
N SER A 74 10.37 9.29 -16.41
CA SER A 74 9.07 9.88 -16.69
C SER A 74 9.10 11.40 -16.66
N GLU A 75 8.37 12.05 -17.56
CA GLU A 75 8.10 13.50 -17.53
C GLU A 75 6.63 13.79 -17.15
N THR A 76 5.87 12.77 -16.76
CA THR A 76 4.45 12.91 -16.38
C THR A 76 4.31 13.69 -15.07
N VAL A 77 3.77 14.91 -15.17
CA VAL A 77 3.50 15.81 -14.03
C VAL A 77 2.45 15.22 -13.11
N ARG A 78 2.80 15.02 -11.83
CA ARG A 78 1.84 14.61 -10.79
C ARG A 78 2.18 15.30 -9.48
N THR A 79 1.64 16.50 -9.29
CA THR A 79 1.89 17.28 -8.07
C THR A 79 0.69 18.17 -7.74
N GLY A 80 0.70 18.76 -6.55
CA GLY A 80 -0.35 19.65 -6.05
C GLY A 80 -1.33 18.98 -5.08
N GLY A 81 -2.10 19.81 -4.36
CA GLY A 81 -2.92 19.38 -3.24
C GLY A 81 -3.93 18.29 -3.56
N ALA A 82 -4.57 18.32 -4.73
CA ALA A 82 -5.52 17.28 -5.14
C ALA A 82 -4.85 15.92 -5.37
N GLN A 83 -3.63 15.91 -5.90
CA GLN A 83 -2.85 14.69 -6.13
C GLN A 83 -2.35 14.10 -4.81
N TRP A 84 -1.86 14.93 -3.90
CA TRP A 84 -1.42 14.48 -2.58
C TRP A 84 -2.58 14.00 -1.72
N LEU A 85 -3.71 14.71 -1.71
CA LEU A 85 -4.92 14.26 -1.01
C LEU A 85 -5.39 12.90 -1.55
N SER A 86 -5.35 12.72 -2.87
CA SER A 86 -5.67 11.45 -3.52
C SER A 86 -4.81 10.29 -3.00
N GLU A 87 -3.49 10.49 -2.87
CA GLU A 87 -2.58 9.47 -2.32
C GLU A 87 -2.76 9.22 -0.83
N VAL A 88 -3.06 10.27 -0.03
CA VAL A 88 -3.45 10.11 1.37
C VAL A 88 -4.69 9.23 1.46
N THR A 89 -5.75 9.56 0.71
CA THR A 89 -7.02 8.82 0.73
C THR A 89 -6.85 7.38 0.25
N ALA A 90 -6.12 7.17 -0.86
CA ALA A 90 -5.86 5.84 -1.40
C ALA A 90 -5.06 4.98 -0.41
N THR A 91 -3.97 5.51 0.14
CA THR A 91 -3.14 4.73 1.07
C THR A 91 -3.85 4.48 2.39
N PHE A 92 -4.62 5.47 2.86
CA PHE A 92 -5.45 5.32 4.05
C PHE A 92 -6.42 4.15 3.91
N GLY A 93 -7.23 4.13 2.85
CA GLY A 93 -8.21 3.07 2.72
C GLY A 93 -7.54 1.72 2.43
N LEU A 94 -6.44 1.68 1.68
CA LEU A 94 -5.67 0.45 1.44
C LEU A 94 -5.20 -0.17 2.76
N VAL A 95 -4.50 0.61 3.58
CA VAL A 95 -3.99 0.13 4.87
C VAL A 95 -5.15 -0.23 5.80
N PHE A 96 -6.20 0.59 5.84
CA PHE A 96 -7.37 0.30 6.68
C PHE A 96 -8.04 -1.03 6.29
N VAL A 97 -8.29 -1.31 5.00
CA VAL A 97 -8.91 -2.57 4.57
C VAL A 97 -7.99 -3.77 4.80
N ILE A 98 -6.66 -3.60 4.72
CA ILE A 98 -5.72 -4.65 5.10
C ILE A 98 -5.86 -4.98 6.59
N LEU A 99 -5.80 -3.97 7.46
CA LEU A 99 -5.86 -4.16 8.91
C LEU A 99 -7.21 -4.73 9.36
N ALA A 100 -8.31 -4.19 8.85
CA ALA A 100 -9.66 -4.69 9.14
C ALA A 100 -9.89 -6.09 8.54
N GLY A 101 -9.39 -6.33 7.32
CA GLY A 101 -9.46 -7.63 6.65
C GLY A 101 -8.73 -8.71 7.47
N VAL A 102 -7.49 -8.46 7.89
CA VAL A 102 -6.74 -9.39 8.75
C VAL A 102 -7.50 -9.67 10.05
N ARG A 103 -8.16 -8.67 10.64
CA ARG A 103 -8.88 -8.83 11.92
C ARG A 103 -10.20 -9.60 11.79
N PHE A 104 -10.95 -9.40 10.72
CA PHE A 104 -12.34 -9.88 10.61
C PHE A 104 -12.54 -10.98 9.58
N ARG A 105 -11.76 -10.98 8.49
CA ARG A 105 -11.92 -11.87 7.32
C ARG A 105 -10.57 -12.07 6.62
N ALA A 106 -9.62 -12.71 7.32
CA ALA A 106 -8.25 -12.90 6.84
C ALA A 106 -8.20 -13.64 5.49
N ASP A 107 -9.14 -14.55 5.26
CA ASP A 107 -9.34 -15.29 4.00
C ASP A 107 -9.68 -14.40 2.80
N ALA A 108 -10.24 -13.21 3.05
CA ALA A 108 -10.68 -12.28 2.02
C ALA A 108 -9.68 -11.14 1.73
N VAL A 109 -8.55 -11.06 2.45
CA VAL A 109 -7.60 -9.93 2.34
C VAL A 109 -7.14 -9.68 0.90
N ALA A 110 -6.85 -10.74 0.13
CA ALA A 110 -6.47 -10.62 -1.28
C ALA A 110 -7.54 -9.90 -2.11
N TRP A 111 -8.81 -10.28 -1.94
CA TRP A 111 -9.95 -9.65 -2.61
C TRP A 111 -10.17 -8.22 -2.16
N LEU A 112 -10.10 -7.96 -0.85
CA LEU A 112 -10.27 -6.62 -0.29
C LEU A 112 -9.24 -5.65 -0.87
N VAL A 113 -7.96 -6.05 -0.91
CA VAL A 113 -6.88 -5.24 -1.48
C VAL A 113 -7.07 -5.01 -2.97
N GLY A 114 -7.31 -6.07 -3.75
CA GLY A 114 -7.47 -5.97 -5.20
C GLY A 114 -8.67 -5.09 -5.60
N LEU A 115 -9.82 -5.26 -4.93
CA LEU A 115 -11.02 -4.46 -5.19
C LEU A 115 -10.84 -3.01 -4.73
N TYR A 116 -10.21 -2.78 -3.58
CA TYR A 116 -9.95 -1.43 -3.09
C TYR A 116 -9.04 -0.66 -4.06
N ILE A 117 -7.92 -1.25 -4.49
CA ILE A 117 -7.02 -0.60 -5.47
C ILE A 117 -7.73 -0.35 -6.80
N THR A 118 -8.54 -1.30 -7.27
CA THR A 118 -9.38 -1.12 -8.47
C THR A 118 -10.29 0.10 -8.34
N ALA A 119 -10.99 0.22 -7.21
CA ALA A 119 -11.87 1.36 -6.94
C ALA A 119 -11.08 2.67 -6.79
N ALA A 120 -9.94 2.64 -6.09
CA ALA A 120 -9.10 3.81 -5.86
C ALA A 120 -8.54 4.39 -7.16
N TYR A 121 -8.23 3.56 -8.15
CA TYR A 121 -7.90 4.03 -9.51
C TYR A 121 -9.02 4.88 -10.14
N TRP A 122 -10.28 4.64 -9.78
CA TRP A 122 -11.43 5.38 -10.32
C TRP A 122 -11.82 6.60 -9.51
N PHE A 123 -11.78 6.53 -8.18
CA PHE A 123 -12.22 7.65 -7.33
C PHE A 123 -11.13 8.65 -6.97
N THR A 124 -9.86 8.38 -7.29
CA THR A 124 -8.74 9.29 -6.99
C THR A 124 -8.20 9.96 -8.24
N ALA A 125 -7.81 11.24 -8.12
CA ALA A 125 -7.24 12.01 -9.23
C ALA A 125 -5.79 11.59 -9.57
N SER A 126 -5.14 10.85 -8.65
CA SER A 126 -3.78 10.33 -8.79
C SER A 126 -3.71 8.92 -9.35
N THR A 127 -4.83 8.31 -9.74
CA THR A 127 -4.87 6.90 -10.15
C THR A 127 -4.25 5.94 -9.10
N SER A 128 -4.27 6.32 -7.81
CA SER A 128 -3.89 5.53 -6.64
C SER A 128 -2.58 4.75 -6.77
N PHE A 129 -1.43 5.39 -6.58
CA PHE A 129 -0.18 4.64 -6.41
C PHE A 129 -0.19 3.90 -5.07
N ALA A 130 -0.53 4.61 -4.00
CA ALA A 130 -0.69 4.13 -2.64
C ALA A 130 0.48 3.28 -2.12
N ASN A 131 1.68 3.45 -2.70
CA ASN A 131 2.80 2.53 -2.57
C ASN A 131 4.11 3.17 -3.07
N PRO A 132 5.07 3.46 -2.18
CA PRO A 132 6.33 4.08 -2.57
C PRO A 132 7.13 3.27 -3.60
N ALA A 133 7.09 1.94 -3.55
CA ALA A 133 7.81 1.10 -4.53
C ALA A 133 7.17 1.20 -5.92
N VAL A 134 5.85 1.30 -6.00
CA VAL A 134 5.15 1.56 -7.27
C VAL A 134 5.46 2.96 -7.76
N ALA A 135 5.40 3.99 -6.91
CA ALA A 135 5.73 5.36 -7.30
C ALA A 135 7.15 5.44 -7.89
N ILE A 136 8.14 4.86 -7.22
CA ILE A 136 9.53 4.79 -7.70
C ILE A 136 9.60 4.06 -9.05
N ALA A 137 9.00 2.88 -9.18
CA ALA A 137 8.99 2.13 -10.44
C ALA A 137 8.30 2.89 -11.58
N ARG A 138 7.27 3.68 -11.27
CA ARG A 138 6.54 4.52 -12.24
C ARG A 138 7.30 5.79 -12.61
N SER A 139 8.31 6.19 -11.83
CA SER A 139 9.24 7.25 -12.25
C SER A 139 10.17 6.83 -13.39
N LEU A 140 10.25 5.52 -13.65
CA LEU A 140 11.05 4.92 -14.71
C LEU A 140 10.21 4.50 -15.93
N THR A 141 9.08 5.16 -16.16
CA THR A 141 8.27 4.98 -17.39
C THR A 141 7.62 6.30 -17.83
N HIS A 142 7.82 6.69 -19.09
CA HIS A 142 7.14 7.85 -19.67
C HIS A 142 5.87 7.41 -20.41
N THR A 143 4.97 6.75 -19.69
CA THR A 143 3.65 6.33 -20.18
C THR A 143 2.56 7.01 -19.37
N PHE A 144 1.28 6.76 -19.69
CA PHE A 144 0.15 7.29 -18.91
C PHE A 144 0.21 6.95 -17.40
N SER A 145 0.99 5.94 -17.04
CA SER A 145 1.18 5.48 -15.66
C SER A 145 2.33 6.16 -14.92
N GLY A 146 3.11 7.01 -15.60
CA GLY A 146 4.35 7.59 -15.09
C GLY A 146 4.16 8.70 -14.05
N ILE A 147 5.27 9.05 -13.38
CA ILE A 147 5.41 10.20 -12.48
C ILE A 147 6.81 10.80 -12.59
N ARG A 148 6.94 12.12 -12.69
CA ARG A 148 8.26 12.77 -12.65
C ARG A 148 9.02 12.43 -11.37
N PRO A 149 10.32 12.08 -11.43
CA PRO A 149 11.11 11.81 -10.24
C PRO A 149 11.07 12.92 -9.18
N ILE A 150 11.03 14.20 -9.60
CA ILE A 150 10.95 15.35 -8.68
C ILE A 150 9.63 15.41 -7.90
N ASP A 151 8.56 14.79 -8.41
CA ASP A 151 7.25 14.77 -7.79
C ASP A 151 7.11 13.63 -6.74
N LEU A 152 8.04 12.65 -6.73
CA LEU A 152 8.02 11.48 -5.83
C LEU A 152 7.98 11.82 -4.34
N PRO A 153 8.77 12.77 -3.80
CA PRO A 153 8.79 13.01 -2.35
C PRO A 153 7.41 13.42 -1.81
N GLY A 154 6.64 14.19 -2.58
CA GLY A 154 5.28 14.59 -2.20
C GLY A 154 4.31 13.40 -2.17
N PHE A 155 4.42 12.49 -3.13
CA PHE A 155 3.62 11.25 -3.17
C PHE A 155 3.97 10.34 -1.99
N ILE A 156 5.26 10.07 -1.77
CA ILE A 156 5.69 9.19 -0.68
C ILE A 156 5.29 9.76 0.69
N ALA A 157 5.41 11.08 0.90
CA ALA A 157 4.96 11.72 2.12
C ALA A 157 3.45 11.60 2.34
N ALA A 158 2.65 11.78 1.28
CA ALA A 158 1.20 11.59 1.32
C ALA A 158 0.81 10.13 1.61
N GLU A 159 1.50 9.16 1.00
CA GLU A 159 1.27 7.73 1.23
C GLU A 159 1.59 7.35 2.69
N VAL A 160 2.74 7.80 3.21
CA VAL A 160 3.10 7.59 4.62
C VAL A 160 2.07 8.21 5.56
N LEU A 161 1.62 9.44 5.29
CA LEU A 161 0.57 10.09 6.08
C LEU A 161 -0.74 9.28 6.07
N GLY A 162 -1.20 8.84 4.89
CA GLY A 162 -2.39 8.00 4.76
C GLY A 162 -2.28 6.69 5.55
N ALA A 163 -1.13 6.02 5.47
CA ALA A 163 -0.86 4.79 6.21
C ALA A 163 -0.89 4.99 7.74
N LEU A 164 -0.28 6.07 8.23
CA LEU A 164 -0.28 6.40 9.67
C LEU A 164 -1.68 6.74 10.18
N LEU A 165 -2.46 7.52 9.43
CA LEU A 165 -3.85 7.84 9.77
C LEU A 165 -4.71 6.57 9.82
N ALA A 166 -4.52 5.65 8.88
CA ALA A 166 -5.23 4.37 8.87
C ALA A 166 -4.84 3.49 10.06
N LEU A 167 -3.54 3.43 10.38
CA LEU A 167 -3.05 2.72 11.56
C LEU A 167 -3.63 3.29 12.86
N MET A 168 -3.69 4.62 12.99
CA MET A 168 -4.29 5.27 14.16
C MET A 168 -5.78 4.93 14.28
N LEU A 169 -6.53 5.07 13.19
CA LEU A 169 -7.97 4.79 13.20
C LEU A 169 -8.25 3.31 13.46
N ALA A 170 -7.61 2.40 12.73
CA ALA A 170 -7.76 0.96 12.93
C ALA A 170 -7.32 0.55 14.33
N GLY A 171 -6.23 1.11 14.83
CA GLY A 171 -5.72 0.87 16.18
C GLY A 171 -6.66 1.36 17.28
N TRP A 172 -7.55 2.32 17.03
CA TRP A 172 -8.61 2.72 17.96
C TRP A 172 -9.89 1.90 17.75
N LEU A 173 -10.36 1.80 16.51
CA LEU A 173 -11.65 1.21 16.13
C LEU A 173 -11.68 -0.30 16.31
N LEU A 174 -10.56 -0.98 16.06
CA LEU A 174 -10.46 -2.44 16.09
C LEU A 174 -9.93 -2.99 17.43
N ARG A 175 -9.71 -2.12 18.42
CA ARG A 175 -9.42 -2.58 19.80
C ARG A 175 -10.64 -3.32 20.34
N GLU A 176 -10.40 -4.46 20.96
CA GLU A 176 -11.45 -5.13 21.74
C GLU A 176 -12.00 -4.15 22.78
N ALA A 177 -13.33 -4.08 22.90
CA ALA A 177 -13.95 -3.38 24.00
C ALA A 177 -13.38 -3.99 25.29
N ARG A 178 -12.82 -3.15 26.17
CA ARG A 178 -12.36 -3.60 27.49
C ARG A 178 -13.48 -4.40 28.15
N ASP A 179 -13.18 -5.63 28.50
CA ASP A 179 -14.14 -6.55 29.12
C ASP A 179 -14.61 -5.97 30.47
N PRO A 180 -15.91 -5.65 30.66
CA PRO A 180 -16.40 -5.04 31.90
C PRO A 180 -16.06 -5.84 33.16
N GLU A 181 -15.89 -7.17 33.05
CA GLU A 181 -15.47 -8.03 34.17
C GLU A 181 -14.09 -7.67 34.74
N THR A 182 -13.18 -7.11 33.94
CA THR A 182 -11.86 -6.69 34.41
C THR A 182 -11.90 -5.42 35.26
N LEU A 183 -12.93 -4.57 35.09
CA LEU A 183 -13.14 -3.39 35.93
C LEU A 183 -13.69 -3.77 37.30
N THR A 184 -14.64 -4.70 37.35
CA THR A 184 -15.24 -5.15 38.62
C THR A 184 -14.25 -5.88 39.53
N LYS A 185 -13.27 -6.61 38.96
CA LYS A 185 -12.19 -7.25 39.74
C LYS A 185 -11.14 -6.28 40.27
N THR A 186 -11.00 -5.11 39.65
CA THR A 186 -10.04 -4.09 40.10
C THR A 186 -10.67 -3.21 41.20
N GLU A 187 -11.98 -2.94 41.13
CA GLU A 187 -12.73 -2.20 42.14
C GLU A 187 -13.09 -3.05 43.38
N SER A 188 -13.21 -4.38 43.26
CA SER A 188 -13.44 -5.26 44.42
C SER A 188 -12.16 -5.62 45.19
N ALA A 189 -10.99 -5.27 44.66
CA ALA A 189 -9.68 -5.50 45.26
C ALA A 189 -9.06 -4.23 45.88
N SER A 190 -9.79 -3.11 45.89
CA SER A 190 -9.47 -1.84 46.56
C SER A 190 -10.38 -1.59 47.74
#